data_AF-A0A4U2ENV3-F1
#
_entry.id   AF-A0A4U2ENV3-F1
#
_cell.length_a   1.000
_cell.length_b   1.000
_cell.length_c   1.000
_cell.angle_alpha   90.00
_cell.angle_beta   90.00
_cell.angle_gamma   90.00
#
_symmetry.space_group_name_H-M   'P 1'
#
loop_
_entity.id
_entity.type
_entity.pdbx_description
1 polymer ?
#
loop_
_entity_poly.entity_id
_entity_poly.type
_entity_poly.pdbx_seq_one_letter_code
_entity_poly.pdbx_strand_id
1 'polypeptide(L)'
;MNDAIQQARIQNKMKNPMIALLLGFVIPGGAQMYAGSVMWGVVNLILIVVCAITVIASPVSFILWIVSLFLGYKGTKAYNDSVLDKAESAES
;
A
#
# COMPACT_ATOMS: atom_id res chain seq x y z
N MET A 1 4.93 -30.67 -11.86
CA MET A 1 5.89 -30.20 -10.83
C MET A 1 6.27 -28.71 -10.98
N ASN A 2 5.88 -28.03 -12.08
CA ASN A 2 6.20 -26.61 -12.29
C ASN A 2 5.20 -25.68 -11.57
N ASP A 3 3.91 -26.04 -11.56
CA ASP A 3 2.82 -25.17 -11.12
C ASP A 3 2.84 -24.91 -9.60
N ALA A 4 3.17 -25.91 -8.79
CA ALA A 4 3.29 -25.74 -7.34
C ALA A 4 4.44 -24.78 -6.97
N ILE A 5 5.54 -24.81 -7.73
CA ILE A 5 6.69 -23.92 -7.54
C ILE A 5 6.34 -22.50 -8.03
N GLN A 6 5.62 -22.37 -9.14
CA GLN A 6 5.10 -21.09 -9.67
C GLN A 6 4.13 -20.44 -8.66
N GLN A 7 3.14 -21.19 -8.17
CA GLN A 7 2.18 -20.71 -7.17
C GLN A 7 2.87 -20.28 -5.88
N ALA A 8 3.83 -21.06 -5.37
CA ALA A 8 4.62 -20.66 -4.19
C ALA A 8 5.41 -19.37 -4.43
N ARG A 9 5.91 -19.14 -5.66
CA ARG A 9 6.63 -17.92 -6.04
C ARG A 9 5.69 -16.70 -6.12
N ILE A 10 4.47 -16.89 -6.63
CA ILE A 10 3.43 -15.85 -6.70
C ILE A 10 2.95 -15.49 -5.29
N GLN A 11 2.66 -16.49 -4.45
CA GLN A 11 2.28 -16.27 -3.06
C GLN A 11 3.36 -15.52 -2.28
N ASN A 12 4.65 -15.80 -2.51
CA ASN A 12 5.75 -15.05 -1.91
C ASN A 12 5.85 -13.59 -2.41
N LYS A 13 5.33 -13.27 -3.60
CA LYS A 13 5.31 -11.89 -4.11
C LYS A 13 4.10 -11.09 -3.65
N MET A 14 3.03 -11.75 -3.22
CA MET A 14 1.85 -11.07 -2.70
C MET A 14 2.15 -10.40 -1.37
N LYS A 15 1.71 -9.15 -1.23
CA LYS A 15 1.89 -8.35 -0.03
C LYS A 15 0.69 -8.49 0.89
N ASN A 16 0.93 -8.65 2.18
CA ASN A 16 -0.16 -8.71 3.15
C ASN A 16 -0.79 -7.32 3.36
N PRO A 17 -2.08 -7.12 3.02
CA PRO A 17 -2.74 -5.83 3.14
C PRO A 17 -2.94 -5.37 4.60
N MET A 18 -2.97 -6.29 5.57
CA MET A 18 -2.99 -5.93 7.00
C MET A 18 -1.69 -5.28 7.44
N ILE A 19 -0.55 -5.79 6.94
CA ILE A 19 0.76 -5.19 7.22
C ILE A 19 0.84 -3.79 6.60
N ALA A 20 0.32 -3.62 5.38
CA ALA A 20 0.24 -2.31 4.74
C ALA A 20 -0.52 -1.29 5.59
N LEU A 21 -1.67 -1.72 6.14
CA LEU A 21 -2.54 -0.89 6.97
C LEU A 21 -1.84 -0.52 8.29
N LEU A 22 -1.21 -1.49 8.94
CA LEU A 22 -0.46 -1.27 10.18
C LEU A 22 0.74 -0.34 9.95
N LEU A 23 1.44 -0.48 8.82
CA LEU A 23 2.53 0.42 8.43
C LEU A 23 2.04 1.85 8.16
N GLY A 24 0.90 1.98 7.48
CA GLY A 24 0.26 3.28 7.22
C GLY A 24 -0.27 3.97 8.47
N PHE A 25 -0.59 3.18 9.50
CA PHE A 25 -1.06 3.70 10.79
C PHE A 25 0.10 4.30 11.58
N VAL A 26 1.23 3.60 11.64
CA VAL A 26 2.42 4.08 12.36
C VAL A 26 3.11 5.22 11.60
N ILE A 27 3.21 5.09 10.27
CA ILE A 27 3.90 6.04 9.40
C ILE A 27 2.91 6.52 8.33
N PRO A 28 2.48 7.80 8.34
CA PRO A 28 1.66 8.37 7.27
C PRO A 28 2.30 8.10 5.91
N GLY A 29 1.55 7.55 4.95
CA GLY A 29 2.09 7.16 3.64
C GLY A 29 2.84 5.82 3.60
N GLY A 30 3.13 5.19 4.74
CA GLY A 30 3.81 3.89 4.84
C GLY A 30 3.09 2.75 4.13
N ALA A 31 1.75 2.76 4.12
CA ALA A 31 0.94 1.80 3.38
C ALA A 31 1.21 1.86 1.86
N GLN A 32 1.36 3.06 1.29
CA GLN A 32 1.62 3.25 -0.14
C GLN A 32 3.06 2.88 -0.50
N MET A 33 4.02 3.19 0.38
CA MET A 33 5.41 2.73 0.24
C MET A 33 5.50 1.21 0.26
N TYR A 34 4.77 0.57 1.17
CA TYR A 34 4.69 -0.89 1.24
C TYR A 34 4.00 -1.48 0.02
N ALA A 35 2.95 -0.86 -0.53
CA ALA A 35 2.30 -1.30 -1.77
C ALA A 35 3.18 -1.16 -3.04
N GLY A 36 4.40 -0.62 -2.92
CA GLY A 36 5.33 -0.45 -4.06
C GLY A 36 5.27 0.93 -4.71
N SER A 37 4.35 1.80 -4.28
CA SER A 37 4.25 3.18 -4.76
C SER A 37 4.96 4.14 -3.81
N VAL A 38 6.29 3.99 -3.71
CA VAL A 38 7.13 4.74 -2.76
C VAL A 38 7.01 6.25 -2.97
N MET A 39 7.01 6.71 -4.22
CA MET A 39 6.90 8.13 -4.54
C MET A 39 5.60 8.75 -4.04
N TRP A 40 4.47 8.05 -4.22
CA TRP A 40 3.18 8.48 -3.66
C TRP A 40 3.18 8.48 -2.14
N GLY A 41 3.75 7.44 -1.52
CA GLY A 41 3.86 7.37 -0.07
C GLY A 41 4.66 8.52 0.53
N VAL A 42 5.75 8.94 -0.11
CA VAL A 42 6.57 10.09 0.34
C VAL A 42 5.77 11.39 0.21
N VAL A 43 5.07 11.60 -0.91
CA VAL A 43 4.20 12.78 -1.08
C VAL A 43 3.13 12.82 0.00
N ASN A 44 2.47 11.70 0.29
CA ASN A 44 1.43 11.64 1.30
C ASN A 44 1.97 11.84 2.73
N LEU A 45 3.18 11.33 3.01
CA LEU A 45 3.88 11.59 4.26
C LEU A 45 4.14 13.08 4.45
N ILE A 46 4.74 13.74 3.45
CA ILE A 46 5.05 15.18 3.52
C ILE A 46 3.76 15.99 3.66
N LEU A 47 2.72 15.68 2.87
CA LEU A 47 1.45 16.37 2.92
C LEU A 47 0.79 16.27 4.30
N ILE A 48 0.71 15.08 4.88
CA ILE A 48 0.10 14.85 6.20
C ILE A 48 0.92 15.55 7.30
N VAL A 49 2.26 15.47 7.24
CA VAL A 49 3.14 16.12 8.22
C VAL A 49 3.04 17.65 8.14
N VAL A 50 3.07 18.22 6.93
CA VAL A 50 2.92 19.66 6.72
C VAL A 50 1.55 20.12 7.20
N CYS A 51 0.46 19.42 6.85
CA CYS A 51 -0.88 19.75 7.33
C CYS A 51 -1.02 19.62 8.85
N ALA A 52 -0.37 18.63 9.47
CA ALA A 52 -0.41 18.44 10.92
C ALA A 52 0.34 19.54 11.69
N ILE A 53 1.46 20.05 11.14
CA ILE A 53 2.28 21.11 11.75
C ILE A 53 1.67 22.49 11.50
N THR A 54 1.22 22.77 10.27
CA THR A 54 0.70 24.10 9.88
C THR A 54 -0.70 24.36 10.41
N VAL A 55 -1.49 23.31 10.63
CA VAL A 55 -2.86 23.42 11.13
C VAL A 55 -2.95 22.58 12.40
N ILE A 56 -2.60 23.18 13.54
CA ILE A 56 -2.62 22.57 14.90
C ILE A 56 -3.68 21.47 15.00
N ALA A 57 -3.25 20.20 14.97
CA ALA A 57 -4.11 19.02 15.14
C ALA A 57 -5.48 19.12 14.43
N SER A 58 -5.47 19.63 13.20
CA SER A 58 -6.70 19.87 12.44
C SER A 58 -7.47 18.57 12.21
N PRO A 59 -8.80 18.55 12.44
CA PRO A 59 -9.67 17.43 12.06
C PRO A 59 -9.47 17.00 10.60
N VAL A 60 -9.06 17.93 9.72
CA VAL A 60 -8.78 17.66 8.31
C VAL A 60 -7.57 16.74 8.13
N SER A 61 -6.49 16.95 8.90
CA SER A 61 -5.29 16.09 8.85
C SER A 61 -5.61 14.65 9.28
N PHE A 62 -6.50 14.50 10.27
CA PHE A 62 -6.97 13.21 10.73
C PHE A 62 -7.80 12.48 9.67
N ILE A 63 -8.71 13.19 8.99
CA ILE A 63 -9.51 12.64 7.87
C ILE A 63 -8.60 12.22 6.72
N LEU A 64 -7.63 13.05 6.33
CA LEU A 64 -6.69 12.73 5.26
C LEU A 64 -5.82 11.51 5.58
N TRP A 65 -5.42 11.34 6.84
CA TRP A 65 -4.69 10.16 7.28
C TRP A 65 -5.54 8.88 7.21
N ILE A 66 -6.81 8.92 7.63
CA ILE A 66 -7.73 7.78 7.46
C ILE A 66 -7.93 7.44 5.97
N VAL A 67 -8.14 8.45 5.11
CA VAL A 67 -8.28 8.23 3.66
C VAL A 67 -7.02 7.62 3.07
N SER A 68 -5.83 8.08 3.50
CA SER A 68 -4.54 7.50 3.11
C SER A 68 -4.44 6.02 3.46
N LEU A 69 -4.91 5.61 4.64
CA LEU A 69 -4.95 4.21 5.06
C LEU A 69 -5.83 3.35 4.12
N PHE A 70 -7.03 3.81 3.81
CA PHE A 70 -7.93 3.10 2.89
C PHE A 70 -7.37 2.99 1.47
N LEU A 71 -6.73 4.05 0.97
CA LEU A 71 -6.09 4.04 -0.34
C LEU A 71 -4.88 3.10 -0.36
N GLY A 72 -4.09 3.06 0.71
CA GLY A 72 -2.97 2.11 0.85
C GLY A 72 -3.44 0.64 0.88
N TYR A 73 -4.53 0.35 1.59
CA TYR A 73 -5.15 -0.98 1.60
C TYR A 73 -5.62 -1.39 0.20
N LYS A 74 -6.39 -0.53 -0.48
CA LYS A 74 -6.86 -0.78 -1.85
C LYS A 74 -5.68 -0.93 -2.82
N GLY A 75 -4.65 -0.09 -2.70
CA GLY A 75 -3.44 -0.16 -3.51
C GLY A 75 -2.67 -1.47 -3.33
N THR A 76 -2.61 -1.99 -2.11
CA THR A 76 -1.97 -3.29 -1.84
C THR A 76 -2.76 -4.44 -2.47
N LYS A 77 -4.09 -4.38 -2.42
CA LYS A 77 -4.94 -5.37 -3.08
C LYS A 77 -4.79 -5.32 -4.60
N ALA A 78 -4.81 -4.13 -5.19
CA ALA A 78 -4.59 -3.94 -6.62
C ALA A 78 -3.19 -4.39 -7.07
N TYR A 79 -2.16 -4.19 -6.24
CA TYR A 79 -0.83 -4.72 -6.51
C TYR A 79 -0.84 -6.25 -6.56
N ASN A 80 -1.50 -6.92 -5.61
CA ASN A 80 -1.61 -8.39 -5.61
C ASN A 80 -2.39 -8.92 -6.82
N ASP A 81 -3.50 -8.28 -7.18
CA ASP A 81 -4.30 -8.64 -8.36
C ASP A 81 -3.44 -8.49 -9.64
N SER A 82 -2.65 -7.42 -9.77
CA SER A 82 -1.74 -7.23 -10.91
C SER A 82 -0.61 -8.27 -10.99
N VAL A 83 -0.22 -8.87 -9.86
CA VAL A 83 0.77 -9.95 -9.81
C VAL A 83 0.13 -11.27 -10.27
N LEU A 84 -1.16 -11.49 -9.97
CA LEU A 84 -1.92 -12.64 -10.44
C LEU A 84 -2.16 -12.57 -11.96
N ASP A 85 -2.65 -11.42 -12.47
CA ASP A 85 -2.88 -11.24 -13.91
C ASP A 85 -1.60 -11.43 -14.75
N LYS A 86 -0.46 -10.96 -14.24
CA LYS A 86 0.86 -11.16 -14.88
C LYS A 86 1.33 -12.61 -14.88
N ALA A 87 0.87 -13.40 -13.91
CA ALA A 87 1.17 -14.82 -13.87
C ALA A 87 0.29 -15.60 -14.85
N GLU A 88 -1.01 -15.31 -14.89
CA GLU A 88 -1.94 -15.95 -15.84
C GLU A 88 -1.57 -15.65 -17.30
N SER A 89 -1.18 -14.41 -17.60
CA SER A 89 -0.71 -14.02 -18.95
C SER A 89 0.66 -14.57 -19.35
N ALA A 90 1.45 -15.10 -18.40
CA ALA A 90 2.72 -15.76 -18.67
C ALA A 90 2.58 -17.28 -18.85
N GLU A 91 1.43 -17.86 -18.50
CA GLU A 91 1.09 -19.28 -18.71
C GLU A 91 0.24 -19.53 -19.97
N SER A 92 -0.32 -18.49 -20.60
CA SER A 92 -1.04 -18.54 -21.89
C SER A 92 -0.12 -18.33 -23.09
#